data_AF-R5YSX7-F1
#
_entry.id   AF-R5YSX7-F1
#
_cell.length_a   1.000
_cell.length_b   1.000
_cell.length_c   1.000
_cell.angle_alpha   90.00
_cell.angle_beta   90.00
_cell.angle_gamma   90.00
#
_symmetry.space_group_name_H-M   'P 1'
#
loop_
_entity.id
_entity.type
_entity.pdbx_description
1 polymer ?
#
loop_
_entity_poly.entity_id
_entity_poly.type
_entity_poly.pdbx_seq_one_letter_code
_entity_poly.pdbx_strand_id
1 'polypeptide(L)'
;MNHWNYLKKEPFVTDFSTTEYLHREMGHYKSTYALLLTIGIILCILSVIPSIILDGLDIYVTFWSNASGGFVFILVAIGVFLIVMASTKLSSYKTLLHLNQQDTVGGNYVPSQTNEPQYMNQTIAAIMSVYWPTVTCLYLIWSFLTFDFWISWIIWPIAAIIHTLIKNLLRK
;
A
#
# COMPACT_ATOMS: atom_id res chain seq x y z
N MET A 1 -17.37 -18.63 -9.42
CA MET A 1 -16.13 -19.14 -10.05
C MET A 1 -15.59 -18.04 -10.93
N ASN A 2 -14.41 -17.51 -10.63
CA ASN A 2 -13.87 -16.36 -11.37
C ASN A 2 -13.35 -16.83 -12.72
N HIS A 3 -14.00 -16.35 -13.79
CA HIS A 3 -13.62 -16.50 -15.20
C HIS A 3 -12.10 -16.39 -15.40
N TRP A 4 -11.41 -15.51 -14.68
CA TRP A 4 -9.99 -15.16 -14.89
C TRP A 4 -8.99 -16.09 -14.20
N ASN A 5 -9.42 -17.16 -13.53
CA ASN A 5 -8.50 -18.06 -12.79
C ASN A 5 -7.57 -18.89 -13.70
N TYR A 6 -7.91 -19.08 -14.97
CA TYR A 6 -7.03 -19.80 -15.93
C TYR A 6 -5.71 -19.06 -16.16
N LEU A 7 -5.72 -17.72 -16.13
CA LEU A 7 -4.52 -16.89 -16.27
C LEU A 7 -3.45 -17.15 -15.20
N LYS A 8 -3.84 -17.71 -14.05
CA LYS A 8 -2.92 -18.07 -12.95
C LYS A 8 -2.47 -19.53 -12.97
N LYS A 9 -3.16 -20.37 -13.73
CA LYS A 9 -2.97 -21.84 -13.73
C LYS A 9 -2.29 -22.34 -15.00
N GLU A 10 -2.49 -21.65 -16.12
CA GLU A 10 -1.95 -22.05 -17.41
C GLU A 10 -0.69 -21.24 -17.76
N PRO A 11 0.28 -21.85 -18.45
CA PRO A 11 1.47 -21.15 -18.94
C PRO A 11 1.08 -20.21 -20.08
N PHE A 12 0.71 -18.98 -19.73
CA PHE A 12 0.34 -17.94 -20.67
C PHE A 12 1.45 -16.90 -20.77
N VAL A 13 1.77 -16.48 -22.00
CA VAL A 13 2.78 -15.47 -22.31
C VAL A 13 2.09 -14.36 -23.09
N THR A 14 2.36 -13.10 -22.75
CA THR A 14 1.86 -11.98 -23.55
C THR A 14 2.89 -11.61 -24.60
N ASP A 15 2.44 -11.22 -25.79
CA ASP A 15 3.34 -10.74 -26.84
C ASP A 15 4.19 -9.56 -26.36
N PHE A 16 5.38 -9.39 -26.94
CA PHE A 16 6.31 -8.31 -26.60
C PHE A 16 5.63 -6.94 -26.72
N SER A 17 4.87 -6.72 -27.81
CA SER A 17 4.15 -5.46 -28.06
C SER A 17 3.10 -5.16 -26.98
N THR A 18 2.43 -6.21 -26.48
CA THR A 18 1.42 -6.08 -25.43
C THR A 18 2.06 -5.78 -24.08
N THR A 19 3.20 -6.41 -23.79
CA THR A 19 3.95 -6.21 -22.55
C THR A 19 4.51 -4.78 -22.47
N GLU A 20 5.05 -4.26 -23.57
CA GLU A 20 5.53 -2.88 -23.66
C GLU A 20 4.38 -1.87 -23.48
N TYR A 21 3.24 -2.11 -24.14
CA TYR A 21 2.04 -1.30 -23.97
C TYR A 21 1.57 -1.26 -22.50
N LEU A 22 1.49 -2.42 -21.84
CA LEU A 22 1.12 -2.52 -20.43
C LEU A 22 2.12 -1.78 -19.53
N HIS A 23 3.41 -1.85 -19.83
CA HIS A 23 4.43 -1.16 -19.04
C HIS A 23 4.33 0.36 -19.18
N ARG A 24 4.06 0.86 -20.40
CA ARG A 24 3.84 2.29 -20.63
C ARG A 24 2.60 2.78 -19.89
N GLU A 25 1.50 2.04 -20.00
CA GLU A 25 0.23 2.37 -19.36
C GLU A 25 0.33 2.33 -17.83
N MET A 26 1.00 1.31 -17.27
CA MET A 26 1.29 1.22 -15.84
C MET A 26 2.17 2.39 -15.38
N GLY A 27 3.15 2.79 -16.18
CA GLY A 27 4.02 3.93 -15.91
C GLY A 27 3.23 5.23 -15.77
N HIS A 28 2.30 5.50 -16.69
CA HIS A 28 1.40 6.65 -16.61
C HIS A 28 0.45 6.55 -15.42
N TYR A 29 -0.09 5.36 -15.17
CA TYR A 29 -1.02 5.12 -14.07
C TYR A 29 -0.39 5.25 -12.69
N LYS A 30 0.93 5.06 -12.52
CA LYS A 30 1.62 5.22 -11.21
C LYS A 30 1.40 6.61 -10.60
N SER A 31 1.42 7.66 -11.42
CA SER A 31 1.17 9.03 -10.94
C SER A 31 -0.25 9.20 -10.44
N THR A 32 -1.23 8.76 -11.24
CA THR A 32 -2.65 8.76 -10.87
C THR A 32 -2.91 7.91 -9.62
N TYR A 33 -2.30 6.74 -9.52
CA TYR A 33 -2.36 5.87 -8.34
C TYR A 33 -1.90 6.60 -7.09
N ALA A 34 -0.74 7.27 -7.14
CA ALA A 34 -0.20 8.01 -6.01
C ALA A 34 -1.13 9.16 -5.58
N LEU A 35 -1.72 9.87 -6.54
CA LEU A 35 -2.70 10.93 -6.25
C LEU A 35 -3.97 10.38 -5.60
N LEU A 36 -4.58 9.33 -6.17
CA LEU A 36 -5.79 8.71 -5.61
C LEU A 36 -5.55 8.17 -4.19
N LEU A 37 -4.39 7.54 -3.97
CA LEU A 37 -4.00 7.04 -2.66
C LEU A 37 -3.86 8.18 -1.64
N THR A 38 -3.16 9.25 -2.02
CA THR A 38 -2.91 10.41 -1.16
C THR A 38 -4.22 11.12 -0.82
N ILE A 39 -5.08 11.35 -1.81
CA ILE A 39 -6.41 11.95 -1.61
C ILE A 39 -7.25 11.06 -0.69
N GLY A 40 -7.27 9.75 -0.90
CA GLY A 40 -8.00 8.81 -0.05
C GLY A 40 -7.54 8.86 1.41
N ILE A 41 -6.22 8.89 1.65
CA ILE A 41 -5.65 9.00 3.01
C ILE A 41 -6.02 10.34 3.65
N ILE A 42 -5.86 11.45 2.92
CA ILE A 42 -6.21 12.79 3.42
C ILE A 42 -7.70 12.85 3.78
N LEU A 43 -8.59 12.28 2.95
CA LEU A 43 -10.03 12.25 3.21
C LEU A 43 -10.35 11.43 4.48
N CYS A 44 -9.69 10.29 4.68
CA CYS A 44 -9.82 9.49 5.89
C CYS A 44 -9.35 10.25 7.15
N ILE A 45 -8.23 10.98 7.09
CA ILE A 45 -7.72 11.76 8.22
C ILE A 45 -8.65 12.95 8.52
N LEU A 46 -9.05 13.70 7.48
CA LEU A 46 -9.95 14.83 7.61
C LEU A 46 -11.34 14.43 8.12
N SER A 47 -11.77 13.17 7.93
CA SER A 47 -13.09 12.71 8.36
C SER A 47 -13.34 12.85 9.87
N VAL A 48 -12.28 12.78 10.69
CA VAL A 48 -12.38 12.80 12.16
C VAL A 48 -12.46 14.24 12.70
N ILE A 49 -11.95 15.22 11.96
CA ILE A 49 -11.86 16.63 12.41
C ILE A 49 -13.25 17.25 12.63
N PRO A 50 -14.23 17.12 11.70
CA PRO A 50 -15.57 17.66 11.89
C PRO A 50 -16.26 17.11 13.15
N SER A 51 -16.08 15.83 13.47
CA SER A 51 -16.69 15.23 14.66
C SER A 51 -16.13 15.80 15.96
N ILE A 52 -14.82 16.04 16.03
CA ILE A 52 -14.18 16.64 17.21
C ILE A 52 -14.66 18.09 17.42
N ILE A 53 -14.76 18.87 16.33
CA ILE A 53 -15.21 20.27 16.39
C ILE A 53 -16.68 20.37 16.81
N LEU A 54 -17.55 19.50 16.27
CA LEU A 54 -18.98 19.47 16.59
C LEU A 54 -19.23 19.07 18.05
N ASP A 55 -18.43 18.16 18.60
CA ASP A 55 -18.51 17.74 20.01
C ASP A 55 -18.03 18.85 20.96
N GLY A 56 -16.94 19.55 20.62
CA GLY A 56 -16.35 20.59 21.48
C GLY A 56 -17.08 21.94 21.50
N LEU A 57 -17.94 22.24 20.52
CA LEU A 57 -18.64 23.52 20.41
C LEU A 57 -20.00 23.55 21.12
N ASP A 58 -20.45 22.44 21.70
CA ASP A 58 -21.72 22.32 22.46
C ASP A 58 -22.92 22.95 21.70
N ILE A 59 -22.88 22.90 20.36
CA ILE A 59 -23.94 23.46 19.51
C ILE A 59 -25.11 22.47 19.57
N TYR A 60 -26.12 22.82 20.38
CA TYR A 60 -27.38 22.11 20.61
C TYR A 60 -28.30 21.98 19.38
N VAL A 61 -27.78 21.57 18.21
CA VAL A 61 -28.62 20.96 17.18
C VAL A 61 -28.59 19.45 17.38
N THR A 62 -29.56 18.94 18.14
CA THR A 62 -29.77 17.52 18.46
C THR A 62 -29.79 16.62 17.21
N PHE A 63 -30.07 17.18 16.03
CA PHE A 63 -29.98 16.48 14.75
C PHE A 63 -28.54 16.27 14.26
N TRP A 64 -27.66 17.25 14.44
CA TRP A 64 -26.26 17.22 13.95
C TRP A 64 -25.34 16.39 14.85
N SER A 65 -25.56 16.37 16.17
CA SER A 65 -24.74 15.55 17.07
C SER A 65 -24.95 14.05 16.81
N ASN A 66 -26.20 13.62 16.62
CA ASN A 66 -26.56 12.23 16.31
C ASN A 66 -26.16 11.79 14.89
N ALA A 67 -26.07 12.72 13.93
CA ALA A 67 -25.68 12.44 12.54
C ALA A 67 -24.15 12.47 12.31
N SER A 68 -23.38 13.01 13.26
CA SER A 68 -21.93 13.24 13.13
C SER A 68 -21.15 11.94 12.85
N GLY A 69 -21.45 10.85 13.56
CA GLY A 69 -20.81 9.56 13.35
C GLY A 69 -21.05 8.99 11.95
N GLY A 70 -22.27 9.16 11.42
CA GLY A 70 -22.61 8.74 10.05
C GLY A 70 -21.78 9.47 8.99
N PHE A 71 -21.48 10.75 9.21
CA PHE A 71 -20.67 11.55 8.30
C PHE A 71 -19.22 11.06 8.23
N VAL A 72 -18.65 10.66 9.37
CA VAL A 72 -17.31 10.03 9.43
C VAL A 72 -17.30 8.75 8.60
N PHE A 73 -18.28 7.87 8.81
CA PHE A 73 -18.33 6.60 8.08
C PHE A 73 -18.47 6.79 6.57
N ILE A 74 -19.25 7.78 6.12
CA ILE A 74 -19.40 8.09 4.69
C ILE A 74 -18.06 8.59 4.11
N LEU A 75 -17.39 9.53 4.78
CA LEU A 75 -16.11 10.06 4.29
C LEU A 75 -15.01 8.99 4.29
N VAL A 76 -14.93 8.17 5.34
CA VAL A 76 -14.01 7.03 5.39
C VAL A 76 -14.33 6.02 4.29
N ALA A 77 -15.61 5.72 4.04
CA ALA A 77 -16.00 4.81 2.97
C ALA A 77 -15.54 5.31 1.59
N ILE A 78 -15.68 6.61 1.32
CA ILE A 78 -15.19 7.23 0.07
C ILE A 78 -13.65 7.15 0.00
N GLY A 79 -12.95 7.50 1.08
CA GLY A 79 -11.49 7.45 1.13
C GLY A 79 -10.94 6.04 0.89
N VAL A 80 -11.51 5.04 1.58
CA VAL A 80 -11.15 3.62 1.41
C VAL A 80 -11.51 3.13 0.00
N PHE A 81 -12.66 3.51 -0.55
CA PHE A 81 -13.05 3.13 -1.91
C PHE A 81 -12.01 3.61 -2.95
N LEU A 82 -11.54 4.85 -2.84
CA LEU A 82 -10.50 5.39 -3.72
C LEU A 82 -9.19 4.60 -3.60
N ILE A 83 -8.78 4.24 -2.39
CA ILE A 83 -7.57 3.45 -2.12
C ILE A 83 -7.69 2.04 -2.73
N VAL A 84 -8.83 1.36 -2.53
CA VAL A 84 -9.06 0.01 -3.05
C VAL A 84 -9.14 0.01 -4.57
N MET A 85 -9.84 0.98 -5.17
CA MET A 85 -9.94 1.10 -6.61
C MET A 85 -8.56 1.36 -7.26
N ALA A 86 -7.74 2.21 -6.64
CA ALA A 86 -6.40 2.52 -7.15
C ALA A 86 -5.46 1.30 -7.03
N SER A 87 -5.48 0.62 -5.88
CA SER A 87 -4.62 -0.55 -5.61
C SER A 87 -5.00 -1.76 -6.45
N THR A 88 -6.28 -2.03 -6.68
CA THR A 88 -6.75 -3.14 -7.51
C THR A 88 -6.30 -2.99 -8.97
N LYS A 89 -6.43 -1.79 -9.57
CA LYS A 89 -5.92 -1.52 -10.92
C LYS A 89 -4.41 -1.74 -11.01
N LEU A 90 -3.64 -1.23 -10.05
CA LEU A 90 -2.19 -1.41 -10.03
C LEU A 90 -1.80 -2.90 -9.87
N SER A 91 -2.53 -3.64 -9.04
CA SER A 91 -2.31 -5.08 -8.84
C SER A 91 -2.60 -5.89 -10.10
N SER A 92 -3.61 -5.51 -10.89
CA SER A 92 -3.90 -6.16 -12.17
C SER A 92 -2.76 -5.98 -13.17
N TYR A 93 -2.23 -4.76 -13.31
CA TYR A 93 -1.05 -4.52 -14.15
C TYR A 93 0.14 -5.36 -13.71
N LYS A 94 0.47 -5.37 -12.41
CA LYS A 94 1.54 -6.21 -11.86
C LYS A 94 1.32 -7.70 -12.15
N THR A 95 0.10 -8.19 -12.01
CA THR A 95 -0.24 -9.60 -12.28
C THR A 95 0.00 -9.95 -13.75
N LEU A 96 -0.40 -9.08 -14.68
CA LEU A 96 -0.20 -9.30 -16.12
C LEU A 96 1.28 -9.23 -16.51
N LEU A 97 2.03 -8.27 -15.96
CA LEU A 97 3.48 -8.20 -16.19
C LEU A 97 4.22 -9.41 -15.60
N HIS A 98 3.78 -9.93 -14.44
CA HIS A 98 4.37 -11.09 -13.79
C HIS A 98 4.29 -12.37 -14.66
N LEU A 99 3.33 -12.46 -15.60
CA LEU A 99 3.24 -13.58 -16.54
C LEU A 99 4.48 -13.71 -17.46
N ASN A 100 5.25 -12.63 -17.64
CA ASN A 100 6.45 -12.60 -18.49
C ASN A 100 7.75 -12.45 -17.69
N GLN A 101 7.69 -12.68 -16.37
CA GLN A 101 8.87 -12.60 -15.50
C GLN A 101 9.84 -13.77 -15.79
N GLN A 102 11.10 -13.64 -15.42
CA GLN A 102 12.15 -14.62 -15.74
C GLN A 102 11.86 -16.05 -15.24
N ASP A 103 11.09 -16.18 -14.16
CA ASP A 103 10.71 -17.47 -13.56
C ASP A 103 9.50 -18.13 -14.25
N THR A 104 8.89 -17.48 -15.26
CA THR A 104 7.76 -18.01 -16.03
C THR A 104 8.17 -18.33 -17.47
N VAL A 105 7.32 -19.08 -18.18
CA VAL A 105 7.56 -19.53 -19.57
C VAL A 105 7.80 -18.36 -20.55
N GLY A 106 7.35 -17.15 -20.22
CA GLY A 106 7.55 -15.93 -21.01
C GLY A 106 8.91 -15.24 -20.82
N GLY A 107 9.67 -15.59 -19.77
CA GLY A 107 10.95 -14.97 -19.43
C GLY A 107 12.05 -15.15 -20.48
N ASN A 108 11.94 -16.17 -21.35
CA ASN A 108 12.89 -16.42 -22.44
C ASN A 108 12.69 -15.52 -23.66
N TYR A 109 11.57 -14.80 -23.75
CA TYR A 109 11.19 -14.04 -24.94
C TYR A 109 11.27 -12.51 -24.75
N VAL A 110 11.55 -12.03 -23.53
CA VAL A 110 11.59 -10.60 -23.22
C VAL A 110 12.87 -10.28 -22.41
N PRO A 111 13.74 -9.35 -22.87
CA PRO A 111 14.90 -8.94 -22.09
C PRO A 111 14.45 -8.31 -20.77
N SER A 112 14.98 -8.87 -19.68
CA SER A 112 14.64 -8.62 -18.29
C SER A 112 14.48 -7.15 -17.90
N GLN A 113 13.33 -6.80 -17.31
CA GLN A 113 13.15 -5.57 -16.55
C GLN A 113 13.16 -5.86 -15.05
N THR A 114 14.33 -6.26 -14.56
CA THR A 114 14.61 -6.44 -13.13
C THR A 114 14.77 -5.05 -12.49
N ASN A 115 13.67 -4.45 -12.07
CA ASN A 115 13.68 -3.28 -11.18
C ASN A 115 13.52 -3.67 -9.70
N GLU A 116 13.40 -4.97 -9.39
CA GLU A 116 13.46 -5.43 -8.01
C GLU A 116 14.93 -5.69 -7.64
N PRO A 117 15.42 -5.17 -6.50
CA PRO A 117 16.73 -5.54 -6.02
C PRO A 117 16.75 -7.06 -5.86
N GLN A 118 17.59 -7.71 -6.65
CA GLN A 118 17.81 -9.15 -6.58
C GLN A 118 18.48 -9.43 -5.23
N TYR A 119 17.66 -9.60 -4.19
CA TYR A 119 18.16 -10.01 -2.88
C TYR A 119 18.71 -11.41 -3.06
N MET A 120 20.00 -11.61 -2.79
CA MET A 120 20.69 -12.90 -2.92
C MET A 120 19.99 -14.04 -2.17
N ASN A 121 19.10 -13.75 -1.22
CA ASN A 121 18.28 -14.75 -0.52
C ASN A 121 16.81 -14.32 -0.44
N GLN A 122 15.92 -15.20 -0.90
CA GLN A 122 14.46 -15.07 -0.84
C GLN A 122 13.93 -14.87 0.59
N THR A 123 14.64 -15.41 1.60
CA THR A 123 14.34 -15.21 3.03
C THR A 123 14.45 -13.75 3.46
N ILE A 124 15.38 -12.99 2.87
CA ILE A 124 15.62 -11.57 3.21
C ILE A 124 14.52 -10.69 2.64
N ALA A 125 14.03 -10.99 1.44
CA ALA A 125 12.89 -10.29 0.86
C ALA A 125 11.62 -10.45 1.73
N ALA A 126 11.40 -11.65 2.28
CA ALA A 126 10.32 -11.91 3.21
C ALA A 126 10.46 -11.11 4.53
N ILE A 127 11.66 -11.10 5.14
CA ILE A 127 11.93 -10.33 6.36
C ILE A 127 11.74 -8.82 6.12
N MET A 128 12.21 -8.32 4.99
CA MET A 128 12.09 -6.90 4.62
C MET A 128 10.62 -6.48 4.43
N SER A 129 9.78 -7.38 3.91
CA SER A 129 8.34 -7.13 3.75
C SER A 129 7.60 -7.05 5.09
N VAL A 130 8.09 -7.74 6.13
CA VAL A 130 7.43 -7.85 7.43
C VAL A 130 8.00 -6.84 8.44
N TYR A 131 9.20 -6.31 8.19
CA TYR A 131 9.89 -5.35 9.05
C TYR A 131 9.03 -4.16 9.48
N TRP A 132 8.47 -3.41 8.52
CA TRP A 132 7.68 -2.21 8.81
C TRP A 132 6.39 -2.50 9.59
N PRO A 133 5.58 -3.51 9.22
CA PRO A 133 4.45 -3.96 10.03
C PRO A 133 4.83 -4.34 11.47
N THR A 134 5.93 -5.07 11.67
CA THR A 134 6.38 -5.50 13.01
C THR A 134 6.80 -4.32 13.87
N VAL A 135 7.60 -3.40 13.33
CA VAL A 135 7.99 -2.16 14.05
C VAL A 135 6.77 -1.34 14.43
N THR A 136 5.79 -1.23 13.52
CA THR A 136 4.54 -0.51 13.78
C THR A 136 3.73 -1.17 14.88
N CYS A 137 3.63 -2.50 14.88
CA CYS A 137 2.95 -3.26 15.93
C CYS A 137 3.61 -3.06 17.30
N LEU A 138 4.94 -3.17 17.37
CA LEU A 138 5.71 -2.92 18.61
C LEU A 138 5.53 -1.48 19.12
N TYR A 139 5.59 -0.50 18.22
CA TYR A 139 5.31 0.90 18.54
C TYR A 139 3.90 1.08 19.11
N LEU A 140 2.88 0.50 18.49
CA LEU A 140 1.50 0.61 18.95
C LEU A 140 1.31 -0.04 20.32
N ILE A 141 1.82 -1.26 20.54
CA ILE A 141 1.74 -1.94 21.84
C ILE A 141 2.38 -1.07 22.93
N TRP A 142 3.57 -0.55 22.67
CA TRP A 142 4.28 0.31 23.63
C TRP A 142 3.54 1.63 23.89
N SER A 143 3.10 2.31 22.83
CA SER A 143 2.37 3.58 22.92
C SER A 143 1.05 3.44 23.67
N PHE A 144 0.28 2.38 23.42
CA PHE A 144 -0.99 2.16 24.12
C PHE A 144 -0.78 1.75 25.59
N LEU A 145 0.30 1.05 25.91
CA LEU A 145 0.59 0.66 27.29
C LEU A 145 1.05 1.84 28.16
N THR A 146 1.78 2.78 27.55
CA THR A 146 2.43 3.89 28.26
C THR A 146 1.64 5.21 28.13
N PHE A 147 0.76 5.34 27.13
CA PHE A 147 0.07 6.59 26.73
C PHE A 147 0.99 7.81 26.46
N ASP A 148 2.31 7.65 26.56
CA ASP A 148 3.33 8.66 26.31
C ASP A 148 3.76 8.70 24.83
N PHE A 149 2.84 9.13 23.96
CA PHE A 149 3.06 9.23 22.52
C PHE A 149 4.20 10.17 22.10
N TRP A 150 4.61 11.09 22.98
CA TRP A 150 5.70 12.04 22.75
C TRP A 150 7.10 11.37 22.76
N ILE A 151 7.31 10.33 23.59
CA ILE A 151 8.60 9.62 23.70
C ILE A 151 8.68 8.46 22.70
N SER A 152 7.59 7.70 22.56
CA SER A 152 7.59 6.47 21.75
C SER A 152 7.89 6.71 20.27
N TRP A 153 7.76 7.96 19.80
CA TRP A 153 8.08 8.35 18.43
C TRP A 153 9.56 8.13 18.05
N ILE A 154 10.47 8.06 19.03
CA ILE A 154 11.90 7.74 18.84
C ILE A 154 12.12 6.36 18.21
N ILE A 155 11.15 5.45 18.29
CA ILE A 155 11.22 4.13 17.63
C ILE A 155 11.36 4.27 16.11
N TRP A 156 10.73 5.28 15.49
CA TRP A 156 10.77 5.50 14.04
C TRP A 156 12.19 5.78 13.49
N PRO A 157 12.95 6.77 14.00
CA PRO A 157 14.31 7.01 13.53
C PRO A 157 15.25 5.83 13.81
N ILE A 158 15.12 5.17 14.95
CA ILE A 158 15.92 3.97 15.26
C ILE A 158 15.63 2.85 14.24
N ALA A 159 14.35 2.60 13.95
CA ALA A 159 13.96 1.61 12.95
C ALA A 159 14.44 1.97 11.54
N ALA A 160 14.44 3.24 11.14
CA ALA A 160 14.96 3.67 9.85
C ALA A 160 16.48 3.40 9.71
N ILE A 161 17.25 3.63 10.78
CA ILE A 161 18.69 3.35 10.82
C ILE A 161 18.94 1.85 10.70
N ILE A 162 18.25 1.02 11.50
CA ILE A 162 18.38 -0.45 11.46
C ILE A 162 18.06 -0.98 10.07
N HIS A 163 16.97 -0.51 9.45
CA HIS A 163 16.58 -0.89 8.09
C HIS A 163 17.66 -0.57 7.05
N THR A 164 18.27 0.61 7.16
CA THR A 164 19.36 1.05 6.26
C THR A 164 20.62 0.22 6.47
N LEU A 165 20.95 -0.11 7.72
CA LEU A 165 22.11 -0.94 8.09
C LEU A 165 21.96 -2.37 7.54
N ILE A 166 20.79 -2.99 7.74
CA ILE A 166 20.45 -4.32 7.21
C ILE A 166 20.60 -4.32 5.68
N LYS A 167 20.06 -3.30 5.01
CA LYS A 167 20.15 -3.19 3.55
C LYS A 167 21.60 -3.04 3.06
N ASN A 168 22.44 -2.28 3.76
CA ASN A 168 23.83 -2.07 3.37
C ASN A 168 24.72 -3.28 3.65
N LEU A 169 24.50 -4.01 4.75
CA LEU A 169 25.25 -5.23 5.07
C LEU A 169 24.94 -6.39 4.12
N LEU A 170 23.71 -6.45 3.61
CA LEU A 170 23.21 -7.56 2.79
C LEU A 170 23.24 -7.29 1.28
N ARG A 171 23.65 -6.09 0.84
CA ARG A 171 23.89 -5.78 -0.58
C ARG A 171 25.28 -6.23 -1.06
N LYS A 172 26.06 -6.89 -0.20
CA LYS A 172 27.41 -7.37 -0.49
C LYS A 172 27.39 -8.75 -1.13
#